data_AF-A0A4Q5X7G0-F1
#
_entry.id   AF-A0A4Q5X7G0-F1
#
_cell.length_a   1.000
_cell.length_b   1.000
_cell.length_c   1.000
_cell.angle_alpha   90.00
_cell.angle_beta   90.00
_cell.angle_gamma   90.00
#
_symmetry.space_group_name_H-M   'P 1'
#
loop_
_entity.id
_entity.type
_entity.pdbx_description
1 polymer ?
#
loop_
_entity_poly.entity_id
_entity_poly.type
_entity_poly.pdbx_seq_one_letter_code
_entity_poly.pdbx_strand_id
1 'polypeptide(L)'
;MNGAIGSAELDLFQDAIQQRLGLRFDDGRLTFLAEVLTRRVASRRLSPGAYLAALLTELEASDELAALARELTVGETYFFRHVEQFDAFREVALLERLAARAVSRSLRILSAGCASGEEPYSLAILLRERGLEAGYEASVMGVDLNPDSLAKAKAGLYSPWSLRETPAALRARWFQPEGRDFRLVRSLRDSVRFEQHNLILEAPHLLPPGSLDVVFCRNVLMYFTPEQASGIVARFARALAPGGFLFVGHAETLRGLSQAFHLRHTHNSFYYQRRSVDDAPGDVDLLPSFAAPRPVLPSPAAAADWVAPWLETVERSSQRIRELGRDEGATTPPASEEPITERRSEGGLRQSLSLLGDDRFADALQAMHGLSPSERADPAALLLRAALLTHQGDVAEAERVCHELLRQDDLNAGAHYLLALCHERRGQMSTAAEHDLTAVYLDPSFAMPHLHLGLMARRRRDAAGARAELTLALSLLEREEAARLLLFGGGFSRGALVSLCRSELHNLRGSP
;
A
#
# COMPACT_ATOMS: atom_id res chain seq x y z
N MET A 1 32.06 -7.14 -20.52
CA MET A 1 31.62 -8.53 -20.28
C MET A 1 30.24 -8.45 -19.64
N ASN A 2 29.16 -8.46 -20.44
CA ASN A 2 27.79 -8.50 -19.93
C ASN A 2 27.40 -9.97 -19.74
N GLY A 3 27.63 -10.52 -18.56
CA GLY A 3 26.99 -11.78 -18.17
C GLY A 3 25.55 -11.46 -17.82
N ALA A 4 24.59 -12.15 -18.45
CA ALA A 4 23.20 -12.11 -18.01
C ALA A 4 23.14 -12.58 -16.54
N ILE A 5 22.35 -11.90 -15.72
CA ILE A 5 22.16 -12.28 -14.31
C ILE A 5 21.40 -13.61 -14.29
N GLY A 6 22.03 -14.65 -13.75
CA GLY A 6 21.40 -15.93 -13.56
C GLY A 6 20.56 -15.97 -12.28
N SER A 7 19.80 -17.06 -12.12
CA SER A 7 18.99 -17.29 -10.91
C SER A 7 19.86 -17.34 -9.64
N ALA A 8 21.05 -17.93 -9.73
CA ALA A 8 21.98 -18.04 -8.59
C ALA A 8 22.48 -16.67 -8.10
N GLU A 9 22.82 -15.75 -9.00
CA GLU A 9 23.19 -14.38 -8.60
C GLU A 9 22.01 -13.61 -8.01
N LEU A 10 20.80 -13.86 -8.52
CA LEU A 10 19.60 -13.23 -8.01
C LEU A 10 19.26 -13.71 -6.59
N ASP A 11 19.38 -15.02 -6.32
CA ASP A 11 19.19 -15.59 -4.99
C ASP A 11 20.19 -15.01 -3.97
N LEU A 12 21.48 -14.97 -4.34
CA LEU A 12 22.50 -14.34 -3.51
C LEU A 12 22.24 -12.85 -3.27
N PHE A 13 21.66 -12.16 -4.25
CA PHE A 13 21.29 -10.76 -4.09
C PHE A 13 20.13 -10.59 -3.12
N GLN A 14 19.10 -11.43 -3.21
CA GLN A 14 18.00 -11.42 -2.25
C GLN A 14 18.51 -11.65 -0.82
N ASP A 15 19.39 -12.63 -0.63
CA ASP A 15 20.01 -12.90 0.66
C ASP A 15 20.81 -11.70 1.17
N ALA A 16 21.61 -11.07 0.31
CA ALA A 16 22.37 -9.88 0.66
C ALA A 16 21.45 -8.69 1.03
N ILE A 17 20.38 -8.45 0.27
CA ILE A 17 19.41 -7.38 0.57
C ILE A 17 18.67 -7.66 1.88
N GLN A 18 18.26 -8.90 2.12
CA GLN A 18 17.63 -9.29 3.37
C GLN A 18 18.59 -9.10 4.54
N GLN A 19 19.86 -9.49 4.40
CA GLN A 19 20.86 -9.37 5.47
C GLN A 19 21.26 -7.91 5.75
N ARG A 20 21.41 -7.10 4.70
CA ARG A 20 21.94 -5.73 4.80
C ARG A 20 20.87 -4.67 5.01
N LEU A 21 19.70 -4.83 4.39
CA LEU A 21 18.60 -3.85 4.45
C LEU A 21 17.36 -4.38 5.19
N GLY A 22 17.27 -5.69 5.42
CA GLY A 22 16.10 -6.31 6.06
C GLY A 22 14.91 -6.53 5.13
N LEU A 23 15.05 -6.20 3.84
CA LEU A 23 13.94 -6.22 2.90
C LEU A 23 13.81 -7.61 2.25
N ARG A 24 12.60 -8.18 2.33
CA ARG A 24 12.22 -9.40 1.63
C ARG A 24 11.31 -9.07 0.45
N PHE A 25 11.54 -9.78 -0.65
CA PHE A 25 10.75 -9.67 -1.87
C PHE A 25 10.11 -11.03 -2.15
N ASP A 26 8.94 -11.00 -2.78
CA ASP A 26 8.26 -12.19 -3.26
C ASP A 26 8.66 -12.52 -4.71
N ASP A 27 8.27 -13.70 -5.17
CA ASP A 27 8.56 -14.18 -6.53
C ASP A 27 8.06 -13.22 -7.62
N GLY A 28 7.00 -12.47 -7.34
CA GLY A 28 6.43 -11.47 -8.24
C GLY A 28 7.34 -10.26 -8.50
N ARG A 29 8.35 -10.02 -7.64
CA ARG A 29 9.29 -8.91 -7.75
C ARG A 29 10.71 -9.32 -8.17
N LEU A 30 10.92 -10.59 -8.53
CA LEU A 30 12.24 -11.08 -8.94
C LEU A 30 12.76 -10.41 -10.20
N THR A 31 11.90 -10.15 -11.20
CA THR A 31 12.29 -9.43 -12.42
C THR A 31 12.79 -8.02 -12.08
N PHE A 32 12.07 -7.31 -11.23
CA PHE A 32 12.47 -5.98 -10.75
C PHE A 32 13.82 -6.02 -10.01
N LEU A 33 14.02 -7.00 -9.12
CA LEU A 33 15.29 -7.19 -8.42
C LEU A 33 16.45 -7.47 -9.37
N ALA A 34 16.24 -8.29 -10.40
CA ALA A 34 17.26 -8.58 -11.41
C ALA A 34 17.65 -7.32 -12.21
N GLU A 35 16.68 -6.46 -12.53
CA GLU A 35 16.94 -5.18 -13.18
C GLU A 35 17.74 -4.23 -12.26
N VAL A 36 17.36 -4.15 -10.97
CA VAL A 36 18.12 -3.38 -9.97
C VAL A 36 19.56 -3.90 -9.91
N LEU A 37 19.76 -5.20 -9.72
CA LEU A 37 21.09 -5.81 -9.66
C LEU A 37 21.92 -5.48 -10.91
N THR A 38 21.31 -5.56 -12.10
CA THR A 38 21.97 -5.22 -13.37
C THR A 38 22.46 -3.77 -13.37
N ARG A 39 21.59 -2.83 -12.98
CA ARG A 39 21.95 -1.40 -12.91
C ARG A 39 23.04 -1.14 -11.88
N ARG A 40 22.93 -1.73 -10.68
CA ARG A 40 23.92 -1.53 -9.60
C ARG A 40 25.29 -2.08 -9.97
N VAL A 41 25.36 -3.32 -10.49
CA VAL A 41 26.59 -3.97 -10.96
C VAL A 41 27.27 -3.10 -12.04
N ALA A 42 26.50 -2.62 -13.01
CA ALA A 42 27.00 -1.74 -14.06
C ALA A 42 27.54 -0.42 -13.50
N SER A 43 26.83 0.20 -12.55
CA SER A 43 27.24 1.45 -11.91
C SER A 43 28.56 1.32 -11.13
N ARG A 44 28.79 0.16 -10.48
CA ARG A 44 30.00 -0.15 -9.71
C ARG A 44 31.15 -0.66 -10.57
N ARG A 45 30.88 -0.96 -11.85
CA ARG A 45 31.85 -1.52 -12.81
C ARG A 45 32.51 -2.82 -12.31
N LEU A 46 31.72 -3.65 -11.62
CA LEU A 46 32.15 -4.95 -11.09
C LEU A 46 31.50 -6.08 -11.89
N SER A 47 31.99 -7.31 -11.72
CA SER A 47 31.21 -8.49 -12.09
C SER A 47 30.10 -8.73 -11.05
N PRO A 48 29.00 -9.43 -11.41
CA PRO A 48 27.93 -9.74 -10.45
C PRO A 48 28.44 -10.41 -9.16
N GLY A 49 29.29 -11.43 -9.27
CA GLY A 49 29.86 -12.11 -8.10
C GLY A 49 30.74 -11.19 -7.23
N ALA A 50 31.58 -10.35 -7.85
CA ALA A 50 32.41 -9.40 -7.10
C ALA A 50 31.57 -8.32 -6.41
N TYR A 51 30.50 -7.86 -7.06
CA TYR A 51 29.55 -6.92 -6.48
C TYR A 51 28.83 -7.52 -5.27
N LEU A 52 28.33 -8.75 -5.37
CA LEU A 52 27.65 -9.43 -4.26
C LEU A 52 28.57 -9.66 -3.06
N ALA A 53 29.80 -10.10 -3.31
CA ALA A 53 30.80 -10.26 -2.26
C ALA A 53 31.13 -8.92 -1.56
N ALA A 54 31.26 -7.84 -2.33
CA ALA A 54 31.45 -6.50 -1.78
C ALA A 54 30.24 -6.07 -0.95
N LEU A 55 29.01 -6.27 -1.47
CA LEU A 55 27.77 -5.86 -0.81
C LEU A 55 27.58 -6.49 0.57
N LEU A 56 28.04 -7.72 0.80
CA LEU A 56 27.97 -8.37 2.12
C LEU A 56 28.93 -7.75 3.16
N THR A 57 29.96 -7.05 2.70
CA THR A 57 31.02 -6.46 3.55
C THR A 57 31.03 -4.93 3.56
N GLU A 58 30.17 -4.28 2.76
CA GLU A 58 30.01 -2.83 2.75
C GLU A 58 29.74 -2.28 4.16
N LEU A 59 30.12 -1.03 4.43
CA LEU A 59 29.76 -0.39 5.70
C LEU A 59 28.27 0.00 5.69
N GLU A 60 27.63 0.02 6.86
CA GLU A 60 26.20 0.36 6.97
C GLU A 60 25.86 1.76 6.42
N ALA A 61 26.77 2.72 6.57
CA ALA A 61 26.63 4.08 6.04
C ALA A 61 27.21 4.25 4.62
N SER A 62 27.36 3.17 3.85
CA SER A 62 27.91 3.23 2.50
C SER A 62 26.94 3.86 1.50
N ASP A 63 27.50 4.54 0.49
CA ASP A 63 26.73 5.10 -0.62
C ASP A 63 25.96 4.03 -1.40
N GLU A 64 26.47 2.79 -1.43
CA GLU A 64 25.82 1.68 -2.14
C GLU A 64 24.54 1.24 -1.44
N LEU A 65 24.56 1.05 -0.12
CA LEU A 65 23.34 0.71 0.63
C LEU A 65 22.32 1.86 0.58
N ALA A 66 22.79 3.10 0.63
CA ALA A 66 21.93 4.27 0.44
C ALA A 66 21.27 4.27 -0.95
N ALA A 67 22.00 3.91 -2.00
CA ALA A 67 21.46 3.85 -3.35
C ALA A 67 20.49 2.67 -3.55
N LEU A 68 20.79 1.50 -2.97
CA LEU A 68 19.87 0.38 -2.94
C LEU A 68 18.58 0.74 -2.19
N ALA A 69 18.67 1.41 -1.05
CA ALA A 69 17.50 1.87 -0.30
C ALA A 69 16.58 2.77 -1.15
N ARG A 70 17.15 3.68 -1.95
CA ARG A 70 16.37 4.54 -2.87
C ARG A 70 15.55 3.73 -3.87
N GLU A 71 16.15 2.70 -4.45
CA GLU A 71 15.49 1.89 -5.49
C GLU A 71 14.54 0.85 -4.91
N LEU A 72 14.84 0.29 -3.73
CA LEU A 72 14.18 -0.92 -3.23
C LEU A 72 13.05 -0.67 -2.23
N THR A 73 13.02 0.49 -1.59
CA THR A 73 11.96 0.84 -0.62
C THR A 73 10.69 1.35 -1.31
N VAL A 74 9.53 1.06 -0.70
CA VAL A 74 8.23 1.61 -1.12
C VAL A 74 7.92 2.82 -0.25
N GLY A 75 7.73 3.98 -0.87
CA GLY A 75 7.56 5.27 -0.18
C GLY A 75 6.12 5.78 -0.05
N GLU A 76 5.10 4.97 -0.34
CA GLU A 76 3.72 5.45 -0.36
C GLU A 76 3.21 5.80 1.04
N THR A 77 2.93 7.07 1.26
CA THR A 77 2.45 7.64 2.52
C THR A 77 1.71 8.95 2.27
N TYR A 78 0.87 9.33 3.23
CA TYR A 78 0.09 10.56 3.17
C TYR A 78 -0.34 11.00 4.56
N PHE A 79 -0.62 12.30 4.69
CA PHE A 79 -1.00 12.89 5.96
C PHE A 79 -2.30 12.27 6.46
N PHE A 80 -2.31 11.93 7.75
CA PHE A 80 -3.45 11.30 8.43
C PHE A 80 -3.90 9.98 7.77
N ARG A 81 -2.97 9.25 7.13
CA ARG A 81 -3.23 7.90 6.62
C ARG A 81 -3.84 7.03 7.70
N HIS A 82 -5.04 6.52 7.45
CA HIS A 82 -5.85 5.79 8.43
C HIS A 82 -6.09 6.61 9.71
N VAL A 83 -6.97 7.59 9.60
CA VAL A 83 -7.28 8.58 10.65
C VAL A 83 -7.66 7.93 11.99
N GLU A 84 -8.24 6.74 11.97
CA GLU A 84 -8.66 5.97 13.14
C GLU A 84 -7.52 5.76 14.16
N GLN A 85 -6.30 5.50 13.69
CA GLN A 85 -5.13 5.33 14.56
C GLN A 85 -4.63 6.64 15.14
N PHE A 86 -4.80 7.74 14.40
CA PHE A 86 -4.49 9.08 14.88
C PHE A 86 -5.52 9.56 15.91
N ASP A 87 -6.79 9.22 15.76
CA ASP A 87 -7.83 9.47 16.76
C ASP A 87 -7.57 8.65 18.03
N ALA A 88 -7.28 7.36 17.91
CA ALA A 88 -6.88 6.53 19.05
C ALA A 88 -5.61 7.05 19.75
N PHE A 89 -4.63 7.55 18.98
CA PHE A 89 -3.49 8.23 19.55
C PHE A 89 -3.89 9.49 20.32
N ARG A 90 -4.65 10.40 19.70
CA ARG A 90 -5.05 11.69 20.30
C ARG A 90 -5.89 11.50 21.57
N GLU A 91 -6.83 10.58 21.56
CA GLU A 91 -7.88 10.46 22.58
C GLU A 91 -7.56 9.42 23.67
N VAL A 92 -6.66 8.48 23.38
CA VAL A 92 -6.30 7.43 24.35
C VAL A 92 -4.81 7.52 24.69
N ALA A 93 -3.93 7.18 23.75
CA ALA A 93 -2.51 7.01 24.04
C ALA A 93 -1.90 8.30 24.57
N LEU A 94 -2.13 9.43 23.88
CA LEU A 94 -1.58 10.72 24.25
C LEU A 94 -2.04 11.15 25.65
N LEU A 95 -3.34 11.01 25.97
CA LEU A 95 -3.87 11.41 27.28
C LEU A 95 -3.27 10.58 28.41
N GLU A 96 -3.19 9.26 28.23
CA GLU A 96 -2.60 8.37 29.23
C GLU A 96 -1.10 8.69 29.43
N ARG A 97 -0.36 8.90 28.35
CA ARG A 97 1.07 9.22 28.43
C ARG A 97 1.32 10.59 29.06
N LEU A 98 0.48 11.59 28.79
CA LEU A 98 0.59 12.90 29.44
C LEU A 98 0.37 12.81 30.95
N ALA A 99 -0.58 11.99 31.40
CA ALA A 99 -0.83 11.73 32.82
C ALA A 99 0.38 11.02 33.47
N ALA A 100 0.91 9.97 32.83
CA ALA A 100 2.10 9.27 33.30
C ALA A 100 3.36 10.17 33.32
N ARG A 101 3.39 11.22 32.49
CA ARG A 101 4.49 12.20 32.38
C ARG A 101 4.16 13.54 33.05
N ALA A 102 3.18 13.59 33.95
CA ALA A 102 2.77 14.84 34.60
C ALA A 102 3.89 15.50 35.44
N VAL A 103 4.87 14.71 35.92
CA VAL A 103 6.03 15.23 36.68
C VAL A 103 7.17 15.61 35.75
N SER A 104 7.61 14.70 34.87
CA SER A 104 8.76 14.94 34.00
C SER A 104 8.46 15.91 32.85
N ARG A 105 7.18 16.07 32.49
CA ARG A 105 6.70 16.91 31.39
C ARG A 105 7.44 16.67 30.07
N SER A 106 7.92 15.45 29.85
CA SER A 106 8.62 15.06 28.62
C SER A 106 7.86 13.92 27.95
N LEU A 107 7.62 14.07 26.63
CA LEU A 107 6.92 13.10 25.81
C LEU A 107 7.77 12.76 24.58
N ARG A 108 8.14 11.50 24.41
CA ARG A 108 8.99 11.07 23.28
C ARG A 108 8.25 10.13 22.35
N ILE A 109 8.14 10.53 21.09
CA ILE A 109 7.43 9.79 20.04
C ILE A 109 8.40 9.42 18.92
N LEU A 110 8.36 8.17 18.49
CA LEU A 110 9.11 7.66 17.34
C LEU A 110 8.13 7.25 16.22
N SER A 111 8.38 7.69 14.99
CA SER A 111 7.81 7.13 13.77
C SER A 111 8.91 6.37 13.03
N ALA A 112 8.80 5.05 12.98
CA ALA A 112 9.77 4.12 12.44
C ALA A 112 9.32 3.63 11.06
N GLY A 113 10.14 3.90 10.03
CA GLY A 113 9.73 3.77 8.62
C GLY A 113 8.84 4.94 8.20
N CYS A 114 9.28 6.16 8.48
CA CYS A 114 8.46 7.37 8.32
C CYS A 114 8.30 7.86 6.87
N ALA A 115 8.94 7.21 5.91
CA ALA A 115 8.95 7.59 4.50
C ALA A 115 9.21 9.09 4.31
N SER A 116 8.37 9.79 3.55
CA SER A 116 8.54 11.23 3.29
C SER A 116 8.02 12.17 4.39
N GLY A 117 7.80 11.65 5.60
CA GLY A 117 7.58 12.45 6.80
C GLY A 117 6.12 12.83 7.09
N GLU A 118 5.17 12.43 6.24
CA GLU A 118 3.75 12.72 6.45
C GLU A 118 3.23 12.21 7.82
N GLU A 119 3.64 11.01 8.25
CA GLU A 119 3.27 10.44 9.56
C GLU A 119 3.82 11.23 10.76
N PRO A 120 5.14 11.47 10.91
CA PRO A 120 5.65 12.22 12.04
C PRO A 120 5.14 13.68 12.05
N TYR A 121 4.88 14.28 10.90
CA TYR A 121 4.23 15.59 10.86
C TYR A 121 2.76 15.55 11.25
N SER A 122 1.99 14.51 10.89
CA SER A 122 0.63 14.33 11.41
C SER A 122 0.62 14.22 12.93
N LEU A 123 1.56 13.47 13.52
CA LEU A 123 1.72 13.40 14.97
C LEU A 123 2.05 14.77 15.57
N ALA A 124 3.01 15.49 14.99
CA ALA A 124 3.38 16.83 15.44
C ALA A 124 2.22 17.83 15.36
N ILE A 125 1.42 17.77 14.29
CA ILE A 125 0.19 18.59 14.16
C ILE A 125 -0.74 18.30 15.34
N LEU A 126 -1.03 17.03 15.64
CA LEU A 126 -1.93 16.68 16.75
C LEU A 126 -1.43 17.17 18.11
N LEU A 127 -0.11 17.13 18.34
CA LEU A 127 0.49 17.68 19.57
C LEU A 127 0.31 19.21 19.64
N ARG A 128 0.50 19.91 18.51
CA ARG A 128 0.30 21.37 18.41
C ARG A 128 -1.16 21.77 18.58
N GLU A 129 -2.08 21.04 17.96
CA GLU A 129 -3.53 21.22 18.09
C GLU A 129 -3.99 21.14 19.54
N ARG A 130 -3.36 20.27 20.32
CA ARG A 130 -3.67 20.12 21.73
C ARG A 130 -3.11 21.24 22.61
N GLY A 131 -2.19 22.05 22.09
CA GLY A 131 -1.53 23.13 22.83
C GLY A 131 -0.46 22.64 23.82
N LEU A 132 0.18 21.50 23.55
CA LEU A 132 1.16 20.90 24.48
C LEU A 132 2.42 21.72 24.69
N GLU A 133 2.71 22.67 23.82
CA GLU A 133 3.90 23.53 23.91
C GLU A 133 3.96 24.39 25.17
N ALA A 134 2.82 24.66 25.80
CA ALA A 134 2.76 25.48 27.02
C ALA A 134 3.14 24.72 28.30
N GLY A 135 3.44 23.42 28.24
CA GLY A 135 3.70 22.65 29.44
C GLY A 135 4.37 21.29 29.29
N TYR A 136 4.71 20.84 28.07
CA TYR A 136 5.45 19.61 27.83
C TYR A 136 6.55 19.82 26.79
N GLU A 137 7.72 19.24 27.03
CA GLU A 137 8.76 19.02 26.04
C GLU A 137 8.41 17.75 25.24
N ALA A 138 7.68 17.94 24.14
CA ALA A 138 7.30 16.86 23.25
C ALA A 138 8.25 16.78 22.04
N SER A 139 8.87 15.62 21.83
CA SER A 139 9.75 15.37 20.69
C SER A 139 9.18 14.29 19.77
N VAL A 140 9.15 14.57 18.48
CA VAL A 140 8.82 13.59 17.43
C VAL A 140 10.08 13.30 16.60
N MET A 141 10.47 12.03 16.55
CA MET A 141 11.57 11.53 15.73
C MET A 141 11.00 10.65 14.61
N GLY A 142 11.26 11.00 13.36
CA GLY A 142 11.04 10.14 12.20
C GLY A 142 12.33 9.43 11.81
N VAL A 143 12.29 8.13 11.60
CA VAL A 143 13.43 7.38 11.05
C VAL A 143 13.02 6.59 9.82
N ASP A 144 13.91 6.53 8.84
CA ASP A 144 13.69 5.76 7.62
C ASP A 144 15.01 5.23 7.04
N LEU A 145 14.92 4.19 6.22
CA LEU A 145 16.06 3.62 5.51
C LEU A 145 16.43 4.47 4.28
N ASN A 146 15.44 5.07 3.61
CA ASN A 146 15.60 5.77 2.34
C ASN A 146 16.02 7.25 2.54
N PRO A 147 17.23 7.64 2.11
CA PRO A 147 17.72 9.01 2.29
C PRO A 147 16.92 10.05 1.50
N ASP A 148 16.34 9.70 0.35
CA ASP A 148 15.61 10.63 -0.50
C ASP A 148 14.23 10.95 0.11
N SER A 149 13.58 9.95 0.70
CA SER A 149 12.37 10.12 1.50
C SER A 149 12.61 11.08 2.66
N LEU A 150 13.71 10.91 3.40
CA LEU A 150 14.09 11.82 4.49
C LEU A 150 14.44 13.23 4.01
N ALA A 151 15.04 13.37 2.82
CA ALA A 151 15.29 14.67 2.22
C ALA A 151 13.97 15.40 1.90
N LYS A 152 12.98 14.70 1.32
CA LYS A 152 11.63 15.23 1.10
C LYS A 152 10.95 15.62 2.42
N ALA A 153 11.07 14.79 3.46
CA ALA A 153 10.54 15.08 4.79
C ALA A 153 11.12 16.37 5.38
N LYS A 154 12.45 16.55 5.30
CA LYS A 154 13.15 17.76 5.76
C LYS A 154 12.77 19.00 4.95
N ALA A 155 12.57 18.86 3.63
CA ALA A 155 12.09 19.95 2.79
C ALA A 155 10.67 20.39 3.16
N GLY A 156 9.81 19.42 3.51
CA GLY A 156 8.41 19.60 3.90
C GLY A 156 7.57 20.27 2.82
N LEU A 157 7.81 19.90 1.57
CA LEU A 157 7.04 20.29 0.40
C LEU A 157 6.25 19.07 -0.08
N TYR A 158 4.93 19.20 -0.16
CA TYR A 158 4.01 18.08 -0.37
C TYR A 158 3.01 18.39 -1.47
N SER A 159 2.73 17.40 -2.32
CA SER A 159 1.73 17.55 -3.37
C SER A 159 0.31 17.53 -2.77
N PRO A 160 -0.71 17.96 -3.54
CA PRO A 160 -2.11 17.79 -3.13
C PRO A 160 -2.45 16.33 -2.78
N TRP A 161 -1.82 15.35 -3.45
CA TRP A 161 -2.03 13.92 -3.22
C TRP A 161 -1.59 13.46 -1.83
N SER A 162 -0.46 13.96 -1.32
CA SER A 162 -0.01 13.72 0.07
C SER A 162 -1.02 14.26 1.10
N LEU A 163 -1.88 15.20 0.71
CA LEU A 163 -2.86 15.87 1.59
C LEU A 163 -4.32 15.42 1.34
N ARG A 164 -4.55 14.36 0.56
CA ARG A 164 -5.89 13.92 0.13
C ARG A 164 -6.86 13.63 1.27
N GLU A 165 -6.37 13.05 2.37
CA GLU A 165 -7.15 12.76 3.59
C GLU A 165 -6.94 13.82 4.70
N THR A 166 -6.25 14.92 4.41
CA THR A 166 -5.99 15.96 5.43
C THR A 166 -7.22 16.84 5.62
N PRO A 167 -7.76 16.98 6.85
CA PRO A 167 -8.89 17.85 7.12
C PRO A 167 -8.62 19.28 6.65
N ALA A 168 -9.59 19.89 5.96
CA ALA A 168 -9.42 21.21 5.33
C ALA A 168 -8.96 22.30 6.31
N ALA A 169 -9.44 22.27 7.56
CA ALA A 169 -9.03 23.19 8.60
C ALA A 169 -7.55 23.02 9.01
N LEU A 170 -7.07 21.77 9.09
CA LEU A 170 -5.66 21.50 9.38
C LEU A 170 -4.78 21.92 8.19
N ARG A 171 -5.22 21.60 6.96
CA ARG A 171 -4.53 21.99 5.73
C ARG A 171 -4.35 23.52 5.65
N ALA A 172 -5.42 24.27 5.85
CA ALA A 172 -5.41 25.74 5.78
C ALA A 172 -4.49 26.40 6.82
N ARG A 173 -4.30 25.77 7.98
CA ARG A 173 -3.49 26.32 9.06
C ARG A 173 -2.02 25.94 8.99
N TRP A 174 -1.71 24.68 8.64
CA TRP A 174 -0.36 24.13 8.75
C TRP A 174 0.41 24.10 7.42
N PHE A 175 -0.25 24.42 6.31
CA PHE A 175 0.34 24.40 4.99
C PHE A 175 0.12 25.71 4.24
N GLN A 176 1.14 26.11 3.48
CA GLN A 176 1.12 27.30 2.63
C GLN A 176 1.26 26.86 1.17
N PRO A 177 0.39 27.34 0.25
CA PRO A 177 0.55 27.05 -1.17
C PRO A 177 1.90 27.55 -1.71
N GLU A 178 2.57 26.72 -2.49
CA GLU A 178 3.82 27.07 -3.18
C GLU A 178 3.85 26.42 -4.57
N GLY A 179 3.53 27.22 -5.58
CA GLY A 179 3.37 26.71 -6.94
C GLY A 179 2.22 25.71 -7.02
N ARG A 180 2.52 24.45 -7.36
CA ARG A 180 1.56 23.34 -7.43
C ARG A 180 1.49 22.51 -6.15
N ASP A 181 2.40 22.76 -5.22
CA ASP A 181 2.57 22.00 -3.99
C ASP A 181 2.21 22.85 -2.77
N PHE A 182 2.34 22.24 -1.60
CA PHE A 182 2.05 22.81 -0.29
C PHE A 182 3.27 22.67 0.60
N ARG A 183 3.78 23.80 1.10
CA ARG A 183 4.87 23.83 2.06
C ARG A 183 4.33 23.81 3.48
N LEU A 184 4.84 22.89 4.30
CA LEU A 184 4.56 22.85 5.72
C LEU A 184 5.16 24.08 6.42
N VAL A 185 4.41 24.69 7.34
CA VAL A 185 4.89 25.86 8.09
C VAL A 185 6.20 25.55 8.82
N ARG A 186 7.11 26.52 8.83
CA ARG A 186 8.47 26.35 9.34
C ARG A 186 8.51 25.87 10.80
N SER A 187 7.65 26.43 11.66
CA SER A 187 7.60 26.06 13.09
C SER A 187 7.34 24.57 13.30
N LEU A 188 6.58 23.92 12.41
CA LEU A 188 6.28 22.51 12.48
C LEU A 188 7.42 21.66 11.89
N ARG A 189 8.01 22.09 10.76
CA ARG A 189 9.22 21.47 10.18
C ARG A 189 10.36 21.41 11.18
N ASP A 190 10.61 22.52 11.87
CA ASP A 190 11.70 22.64 12.86
C ASP A 190 11.41 21.83 14.15
N SER A 191 10.18 21.34 14.34
CA SER A 191 9.77 20.58 15.53
C SER A 191 9.92 19.06 15.41
N VAL A 192 10.11 18.54 14.19
CA VAL A 192 10.29 17.11 13.93
C VAL A 192 11.73 16.85 13.54
N ARG A 193 12.35 15.83 14.14
CA ARG A 193 13.71 15.39 13.80
C ARG A 193 13.65 14.18 12.89
N PHE A 194 14.62 14.08 11.99
CA PHE A 194 14.72 13.00 11.02
C PHE A 194 16.12 12.40 11.00
N GLU A 195 16.20 11.08 11.13
CA GLU A 195 17.46 10.34 11.10
C GLU A 195 17.36 9.13 10.16
N GLN A 196 18.43 8.87 9.39
CA GLN A 196 18.50 7.65 8.59
C GLN A 196 18.85 6.48 9.50
N HIS A 197 18.01 5.45 9.52
CA HIS A 197 18.24 4.29 10.35
C HIS A 197 17.63 3.02 9.75
N ASN A 198 18.43 1.96 9.70
CA ASN A 198 17.97 0.63 9.38
C ASN A 198 17.46 -0.07 10.63
N LEU A 199 16.16 -0.39 10.67
CA LEU A 199 15.48 -0.93 11.84
C LEU A 199 16.01 -2.29 12.30
N ILE A 200 16.70 -3.06 11.44
CA ILE A 200 17.28 -4.35 11.84
C ILE A 200 18.51 -4.16 12.75
N LEU A 201 19.13 -2.97 12.74
CA LEU A 201 20.31 -2.65 13.53
C LEU A 201 19.93 -2.16 14.93
N GLU A 202 20.88 -2.27 15.86
CA GLU A 202 20.75 -1.63 17.17
C GLU A 202 20.99 -0.12 17.05
N ALA A 203 20.20 0.68 17.77
CA ALA A 203 20.41 2.11 17.93
C ALA A 203 20.11 2.55 19.36
N PRO A 204 21.06 2.41 20.29
CA PRO A 204 20.87 2.76 21.70
C PRO A 204 20.49 4.23 21.93
N HIS A 205 20.89 5.14 21.03
CA HIS A 205 20.54 6.57 21.10
C HIS A 205 19.10 6.86 20.67
N LEU A 206 18.58 6.15 19.65
CA LEU A 206 17.19 6.25 19.18
C LEU A 206 16.21 5.47 20.08
N LEU A 207 16.67 4.31 20.58
CA LEU A 207 15.88 3.36 21.35
C LEU A 207 16.42 3.16 22.78
N PRO A 208 16.62 4.22 23.60
CA PRO A 208 17.03 4.04 24.98
C PRO A 208 15.94 3.30 25.77
N PRO A 209 16.28 2.31 26.61
CA PRO A 209 15.30 1.53 27.37
C PRO A 209 14.35 2.42 28.19
N GLY A 210 13.05 2.13 28.10
CA GLY A 210 12.00 2.79 28.90
C GLY A 210 11.81 4.30 28.67
N SER A 211 12.37 4.84 27.58
CA SER A 211 12.40 6.29 27.33
C SER A 211 11.35 6.79 26.34
N LEU A 212 10.81 5.93 25.47
CA LEU A 212 9.80 6.30 24.47
C LEU A 212 8.39 6.15 25.04
N ASP A 213 7.49 7.07 24.73
CA ASP A 213 6.10 6.98 25.18
C ASP A 213 5.21 6.34 24.11
N VAL A 214 5.49 6.63 22.84
CA VAL A 214 4.73 6.11 21.70
C VAL A 214 5.67 5.80 20.55
N VAL A 215 5.45 4.65 19.89
CA VAL A 215 6.10 4.25 18.65
C VAL A 215 5.01 4.02 17.59
N PHE A 216 5.14 4.64 16.43
CA PHE A 216 4.43 4.29 15.21
C PHE A 216 5.41 3.51 14.32
N CYS A 217 5.03 2.31 13.88
CA CYS A 217 5.79 1.50 12.92
C CYS A 217 4.77 0.82 11.99
N ARG A 218 4.26 1.58 11.03
CA ARG A 218 3.06 1.23 10.27
C ARG A 218 3.39 0.99 8.80
N ASN A 219 2.90 -0.12 8.26
CA ASN A 219 3.15 -0.58 6.90
C ASN A 219 4.64 -0.80 6.63
N VAL A 220 5.36 -1.36 7.61
CA VAL A 220 6.84 -1.48 7.61
C VAL A 220 7.28 -2.90 7.97
N LEU A 221 6.72 -3.48 9.04
CA LEU A 221 7.03 -4.84 9.49
C LEU A 221 6.74 -5.90 8.42
N MET A 222 5.79 -5.63 7.51
CA MET A 222 5.43 -6.52 6.39
C MET A 222 6.58 -6.82 5.41
N TYR A 223 7.62 -5.99 5.37
CA TYR A 223 8.77 -6.18 4.49
C TYR A 223 9.88 -7.04 5.08
N PHE A 224 9.84 -7.35 6.38
CA PHE A 224 10.88 -8.12 7.06
C PHE A 224 10.53 -9.60 7.16
N THR A 225 11.54 -10.44 7.43
CA THR A 225 11.26 -11.82 7.86
C THR A 225 10.61 -11.84 9.24
N PRO A 226 9.89 -12.92 9.62
CA PRO A 226 9.32 -13.04 10.96
C PRO A 226 10.35 -12.86 12.08
N GLU A 227 11.58 -13.34 11.89
CA GLU A 227 12.67 -13.24 12.86
C GLU A 227 13.15 -11.79 13.01
N GLN A 228 13.34 -11.10 11.88
CA GLN A 228 13.72 -9.68 11.87
C GLN A 228 12.63 -8.81 12.48
N ALA A 229 11.37 -9.04 12.10
CA ALA A 229 10.21 -8.33 12.67
C ALA A 229 10.10 -8.57 14.18
N SER A 230 10.31 -9.81 14.65
CA SER A 230 10.32 -10.11 16.09
C SER A 230 11.45 -9.37 16.82
N GLY A 231 12.66 -9.33 16.23
CA GLY A 231 13.79 -8.56 16.78
C GLY A 231 13.51 -7.07 16.86
N ILE A 232 12.91 -6.48 15.82
CA ILE A 232 12.50 -5.07 15.80
C ILE A 232 11.47 -4.78 16.92
N VAL A 233 10.43 -5.61 17.00
CA VAL A 233 9.37 -5.46 18.02
C VAL A 233 9.94 -5.64 19.44
N ALA A 234 10.90 -6.54 19.64
CA ALA A 234 11.59 -6.70 20.93
C ALA A 234 12.38 -5.46 21.32
N ARG A 235 13.08 -4.81 20.37
CA ARG A 235 13.76 -3.53 20.60
C ARG A 235 12.78 -2.42 20.96
N PHE A 236 11.66 -2.31 20.25
CA PHE A 236 10.60 -1.35 20.58
C PHE A 236 10.01 -1.62 21.96
N ALA A 237 9.73 -2.88 22.28
CA ALA A 237 9.24 -3.27 23.61
C ALA A 237 10.22 -2.81 24.69
N ARG A 238 11.53 -3.00 24.52
CA ARG A 238 12.56 -2.52 25.47
C ARG A 238 12.57 -1.00 25.59
N ALA A 239 12.46 -0.27 24.48
CA ALA A 239 12.57 1.18 24.42
C ALA A 239 11.33 1.94 24.93
N LEU A 240 10.13 1.39 24.75
CA LEU A 240 8.88 1.98 25.23
C LEU A 240 8.84 2.02 26.76
N ALA A 241 8.43 3.10 27.39
CA ALA A 241 8.17 3.12 28.82
C ALA A 241 7.06 2.11 29.20
N PRO A 242 6.98 1.64 30.45
CA PRO A 242 5.82 0.89 30.92
C PRO A 242 4.52 1.63 30.60
N GLY A 243 3.54 0.92 30.04
CA GLY A 243 2.29 1.51 29.53
C GLY A 243 2.45 2.35 28.24
N GLY A 244 3.61 2.32 27.59
CA GLY A 244 3.85 2.98 26.31
C GLY A 244 3.11 2.29 25.16
N PHE A 245 2.89 3.00 24.06
CA PHE A 245 2.05 2.52 22.95
C PHE A 245 2.85 2.21 21.69
N LEU A 246 2.46 1.14 20.99
CA LEU A 246 2.96 0.76 19.67
C LEU A 246 1.80 0.68 18.67
N PHE A 247 1.85 1.52 17.64
CA PHE A 247 0.92 1.50 16.52
C PHE A 247 1.57 0.80 15.33
N VAL A 248 0.89 -0.19 14.76
CA VAL A 248 1.31 -0.92 13.54
C VAL A 248 0.23 -0.79 12.48
N GLY A 249 0.55 -1.04 11.21
CA GLY A 249 -0.40 -0.92 10.11
C GLY A 249 -1.52 -1.95 10.20
N HIS A 250 -2.64 -1.68 9.54
CA HIS A 250 -3.85 -2.50 9.64
C HIS A 250 -3.70 -3.95 9.18
N ALA A 251 -2.75 -4.24 8.30
CA ALA A 251 -2.44 -5.58 7.83
C ALA A 251 -1.38 -6.29 8.69
N GLU A 252 -0.82 -5.61 9.69
CA GLU A 252 0.29 -6.09 10.50
C GLU A 252 -0.20 -6.52 11.88
N THR A 253 0.41 -7.56 12.44
CA THR A 253 0.03 -8.08 13.76
C THR A 253 1.25 -8.48 14.56
N LEU A 254 1.20 -8.25 15.87
CA LEU A 254 2.23 -8.75 16.79
C LEU A 254 2.00 -10.20 17.24
N ARG A 255 0.90 -10.83 16.79
CA ARG A 255 0.60 -12.22 17.12
C ARG A 255 1.70 -13.13 16.56
N GLY A 256 2.35 -13.88 17.44
CA GLY A 256 3.49 -14.74 17.07
C GLY A 256 4.83 -14.00 17.01
N LEU A 257 4.86 -12.66 17.12
CA LEU A 257 6.09 -11.86 17.14
C LEU A 257 6.51 -11.45 18.56
N SER A 258 5.55 -11.16 19.45
CA SER A 258 5.82 -10.75 20.83
C SER A 258 4.63 -10.99 21.76
N GLN A 259 4.92 -11.24 23.04
CA GLN A 259 3.94 -11.30 24.14
C GLN A 259 4.04 -10.08 25.08
N ALA A 260 4.93 -9.13 24.81
CA ALA A 260 5.21 -7.99 25.68
C ALA A 260 4.12 -6.90 25.68
N PHE A 261 3.04 -7.10 24.92
CA PHE A 261 2.01 -6.09 24.69
C PHE A 261 0.61 -6.64 24.98
N HIS A 262 -0.27 -5.74 25.40
CA HIS A 262 -1.72 -5.91 25.37
C HIS A 262 -2.27 -5.37 24.05
N LEU A 263 -3.14 -6.13 23.40
CA LEU A 263 -3.91 -5.63 22.25
C LEU A 263 -5.00 -4.67 22.77
N ARG A 264 -5.02 -3.46 22.24
CA ARG A 264 -6.07 -2.46 22.47
C ARG A 264 -6.87 -2.28 21.18
N HIS A 265 -8.17 -2.08 21.34
CA HIS A 265 -9.09 -1.86 20.22
C HIS A 265 -10.07 -0.75 20.57
N THR A 266 -9.93 0.38 19.90
CA THR A 266 -10.84 1.54 20.00
C THR A 266 -10.83 2.28 18.66
N HIS A 267 -11.79 3.18 18.41
CA HIS A 267 -11.84 3.98 17.17
C HIS A 267 -11.84 3.14 15.88
N ASN A 268 -12.36 1.91 15.95
CA ASN A 268 -12.33 0.96 14.83
C ASN A 268 -10.91 0.63 14.31
N SER A 269 -9.91 0.73 15.20
CA SER A 269 -8.55 0.33 14.93
C SER A 269 -7.94 -0.42 16.11
N PHE A 270 -6.86 -1.14 15.84
CA PHE A 270 -6.10 -1.85 16.85
C PHE A 270 -4.68 -1.29 16.95
N TYR A 271 -4.15 -1.36 18.17
CA TYR A 271 -2.82 -0.91 18.53
C TYR A 271 -2.42 -1.62 19.83
N TYR A 272 -1.18 -1.44 20.26
CA TYR A 272 -0.59 -2.25 21.31
C TYR A 272 -0.11 -1.38 22.47
N GLN A 273 -0.31 -1.84 23.70
CA GLN A 273 0.19 -1.17 24.89
C GLN A 273 1.20 -2.07 25.60
N ARG A 274 2.39 -1.55 25.89
CA ARG A 274 3.45 -2.29 26.58
C ARG A 274 2.95 -2.69 27.96
N ARG A 275 3.04 -3.99 28.26
CA ARG A 275 2.70 -4.55 29.58
C ARG A 275 3.54 -3.90 30.68
N SER A 276 2.94 -3.68 31.83
CA SER A 276 3.68 -3.26 33.03
C SER A 276 4.47 -4.45 33.60
N VAL A 277 5.52 -4.20 34.39
CA VAL A 277 6.27 -5.27 35.07
C VAL A 277 5.39 -5.96 36.14
N ASP A 278 4.34 -5.28 36.59
CA ASP A 278 3.39 -5.75 37.59
C ASP A 278 2.20 -6.52 36.98
N ASP A 279 2.11 -6.60 35.65
CA ASP A 279 1.12 -7.44 34.96
C ASP A 279 1.59 -8.91 35.02
N ALA A 280 1.28 -9.61 36.11
CA ALA A 280 1.45 -11.06 36.19
C ALA A 280 0.71 -11.76 35.02
N PRO A 281 1.19 -12.91 34.52
CA PRO A 281 0.46 -13.70 33.53
C PRO A 281 -0.73 -14.40 34.21
N GLY A 282 -1.82 -13.67 34.41
CA GLY A 282 -3.09 -14.17 34.93
C GLY A 282 -4.24 -13.42 34.28
N ASP A 283 -5.35 -14.11 34.05
CA ASP A 283 -6.59 -13.66 33.41
C ASP A 283 -6.55 -13.47 31.88
N VAL A 284 -6.33 -14.58 31.18
CA VAL A 284 -7.11 -14.86 29.97
C VAL A 284 -8.45 -15.45 30.41
N ASP A 285 -9.49 -14.63 30.38
CA ASP A 285 -10.88 -15.07 30.50
C ASP A 285 -11.20 -15.97 29.28
N LEU A 286 -11.05 -17.28 29.48
CA LEU A 286 -11.51 -18.30 28.54
C LEU A 286 -13.03 -18.42 28.68
N LEU A 287 -13.79 -17.80 27.78
CA LEU A 287 -15.21 -18.11 27.66
C LEU A 287 -15.42 -19.56 27.15
N PRO A 288 -16.50 -20.26 27.56
CA PRO A 288 -16.68 -21.68 27.30
C PRO A 288 -17.05 -21.97 25.84
N SER A 289 -16.51 -23.07 25.32
CA SER A 289 -16.83 -23.61 23.99
C SER A 289 -18.30 -24.06 23.90
N PHE A 290 -19.08 -23.44 23.01
CA PHE A 290 -20.34 -23.99 22.53
C PHE A 290 -20.14 -24.60 21.14
N ALA A 291 -20.33 -25.90 21.02
CA ALA A 291 -20.34 -26.61 19.74
C ALA A 291 -21.62 -26.28 18.96
N ALA A 292 -21.47 -25.84 17.70
CA ALA A 292 -22.58 -25.62 16.77
C ALA A 292 -22.53 -26.63 15.59
N PRO A 293 -23.68 -27.02 15.02
CA PRO A 293 -23.79 -28.12 14.06
C PRO A 293 -23.34 -27.73 12.64
N ARG A 294 -22.86 -28.73 11.88
CA ARG A 294 -22.34 -28.62 10.51
C ARG A 294 -23.49 -28.55 9.47
N PRO A 295 -23.49 -27.59 8.51
CA PRO A 295 -24.45 -27.61 7.41
C PRO A 295 -23.96 -28.47 6.23
N VAL A 296 -24.91 -29.13 5.56
CA VAL A 296 -24.74 -29.99 4.37
C VAL A 296 -24.80 -29.15 3.09
N LEU A 297 -23.89 -29.38 2.12
CA LEU A 297 -23.90 -28.78 0.79
C LEU A 297 -24.65 -29.68 -0.23
N PRO A 298 -25.36 -29.14 -1.24
CA PRO A 298 -25.99 -29.92 -2.31
C PRO A 298 -24.97 -30.40 -3.36
N SER A 299 -25.34 -31.46 -4.11
CA SER A 299 -24.41 -32.27 -4.93
C SER A 299 -24.18 -31.74 -6.37
N PRO A 300 -23.09 -32.18 -7.05
CA PRO A 300 -22.55 -31.60 -8.29
C PRO A 300 -23.31 -31.92 -9.60
N ALA A 301 -24.53 -32.47 -9.54
CA ALA A 301 -25.22 -33.01 -10.72
C ALA A 301 -26.10 -32.00 -11.49
N ALA A 302 -26.25 -30.76 -11.00
CA ALA A 302 -27.11 -29.75 -11.64
C ALA A 302 -26.36 -28.72 -12.52
N ALA A 303 -25.04 -28.90 -12.73
CA ALA A 303 -24.19 -27.94 -13.44
C ALA A 303 -23.79 -28.37 -14.88
N ALA A 304 -24.38 -29.45 -15.42
CA ALA A 304 -23.81 -30.13 -16.59
C ALA A 304 -24.33 -29.68 -17.97
N ASP A 305 -25.41 -28.90 -18.08
CA ASP A 305 -26.06 -28.69 -19.40
C ASP A 305 -25.69 -27.39 -20.15
N TRP A 306 -24.74 -26.59 -19.66
CA TRP A 306 -24.37 -25.29 -20.28
C TRP A 306 -22.93 -25.23 -20.83
N VAL A 307 -22.20 -26.34 -20.79
CA VAL A 307 -20.74 -26.35 -21.00
C VAL A 307 -20.31 -26.36 -22.48
N ALA A 308 -21.20 -26.67 -23.44
CA ALA A 308 -20.78 -26.88 -24.83
C ALA A 308 -20.54 -25.59 -25.67
N PRO A 309 -21.35 -24.51 -25.59
CA PRO A 309 -21.09 -23.28 -26.37
C PRO A 309 -20.07 -22.32 -25.71
N TRP A 310 -19.79 -22.51 -24.41
CA TRP A 310 -18.91 -21.66 -23.60
C TRP A 310 -17.42 -21.92 -23.87
N LEU A 311 -17.03 -23.16 -24.18
CA LEU A 311 -15.65 -23.51 -24.54
C LEU A 311 -15.16 -22.83 -25.83
N GLU A 312 -16.01 -22.71 -26.86
CA GLU A 312 -15.66 -22.03 -28.12
C GLU A 312 -15.46 -20.50 -27.94
N THR A 313 -16.17 -19.91 -26.99
CA THR A 313 -16.14 -18.46 -26.73
C THR A 313 -14.93 -18.09 -25.85
N VAL A 314 -14.58 -18.93 -24.86
CA VAL A 314 -13.37 -18.80 -24.06
C VAL A 314 -12.11 -19.05 -24.89
N GLU A 315 -12.16 -19.96 -25.85
CA GLU A 315 -11.03 -20.28 -26.74
C GLU A 315 -10.70 -19.13 -27.70
N ARG A 316 -11.74 -18.43 -28.21
CA ARG A 316 -11.59 -17.28 -29.12
C ARG A 316 -11.00 -16.04 -28.42
N SER A 317 -11.34 -15.83 -27.14
CA SER A 317 -10.75 -14.76 -26.31
C SER A 317 -9.34 -15.12 -25.84
N SER A 318 -9.07 -16.40 -25.56
CA SER A 318 -7.75 -16.89 -25.18
C SER A 318 -6.76 -17.00 -26.35
N GLN A 319 -7.24 -17.12 -27.59
CA GLN A 319 -6.41 -17.15 -28.80
C GLN A 319 -5.81 -15.77 -29.12
N ARG A 320 -6.56 -14.67 -28.95
CA ARG A 320 -6.04 -13.31 -29.17
C ARG A 320 -4.91 -12.92 -28.22
N ILE A 321 -4.95 -13.42 -26.98
CA ILE A 321 -3.88 -13.21 -25.98
C ILE A 321 -2.67 -14.12 -26.26
N ARG A 322 -2.88 -15.33 -26.81
CA ARG A 322 -1.80 -16.23 -27.23
C ARG A 322 -1.09 -15.76 -28.51
N GLU A 323 -1.79 -15.08 -29.40
CA GLU A 323 -1.22 -14.50 -30.63
C GLU A 323 -0.31 -13.29 -30.34
N LEU A 324 -0.60 -12.52 -29.29
CA LEU A 324 0.29 -11.45 -28.79
C LEU A 324 1.56 -11.97 -28.08
N GLY A 325 1.60 -13.27 -27.75
CA GLY A 325 2.70 -13.91 -27.02
C GLY A 325 3.61 -14.82 -27.87
N ARG A 326 3.41 -14.88 -29.19
CA ARG A 326 4.29 -15.63 -30.10
C ARG A 326 4.87 -14.71 -31.15
N ASP A 327 6.04 -14.15 -30.85
CA ASP A 327 7.07 -14.09 -31.87
C ASP A 327 8.47 -14.07 -31.24
N GLU A 328 9.16 -15.21 -31.32
CA GLU A 328 10.54 -15.29 -31.82
C GLU A 328 10.89 -16.77 -32.06
N GLY A 329 10.86 -17.17 -33.34
CA GLY A 329 11.42 -18.45 -33.75
C GLY A 329 11.03 -18.94 -35.15
N ALA A 330 11.43 -18.23 -36.22
CA ALA A 330 12.27 -18.78 -37.31
C ALA A 330 12.16 -18.01 -38.63
N THR A 331 13.35 -17.79 -39.22
CA THR A 331 13.67 -17.52 -40.64
C THR A 331 13.39 -16.13 -41.24
N THR A 332 14.49 -15.44 -41.55
CA THR A 332 14.62 -14.31 -42.50
C THR A 332 14.06 -14.66 -43.88
N PRO A 333 13.39 -13.72 -44.59
CA PRO A 333 14.05 -13.02 -45.71
C PRO A 333 13.53 -11.55 -45.88
N PRO A 334 13.97 -10.77 -46.90
CA PRO A 334 14.68 -9.51 -46.71
C PRO A 334 13.81 -8.24 -46.71
N ALA A 335 14.38 -7.23 -46.06
CA ALA A 335 14.18 -5.77 -46.16
C ALA A 335 13.03 -5.25 -47.06
N SER A 336 12.01 -4.71 -46.42
CA SER A 336 11.24 -3.56 -46.92
C SER A 336 10.95 -2.61 -45.76
N GLU A 337 11.38 -1.37 -45.92
CA GLU A 337 11.22 -0.27 -44.96
C GLU A 337 9.74 0.10 -44.80
N GLU A 338 9.17 -0.13 -43.62
CA GLU A 338 7.87 0.40 -43.21
C GLU A 338 7.99 1.28 -41.95
N PRO A 339 7.09 2.27 -41.77
CA PRO A 339 7.45 3.59 -41.28
C PRO A 339 7.54 3.71 -39.76
N ILE A 340 8.41 4.63 -39.34
CA ILE A 340 8.84 4.98 -37.98
C ILE A 340 7.68 5.37 -37.01
N THR A 341 6.44 5.43 -37.48
CA THR A 341 5.23 5.80 -36.71
C THR A 341 4.70 4.71 -35.79
N GLU A 342 4.70 3.43 -36.20
CA GLU A 342 4.11 2.34 -35.38
C GLU A 342 4.96 2.01 -34.14
N ARG A 343 6.29 2.18 -34.21
CA ARG A 343 7.18 1.95 -33.04
C ARG A 343 7.04 3.00 -31.94
N ARG A 344 6.45 4.18 -32.22
CA ARG A 344 6.25 5.23 -31.21
C ARG A 344 4.98 5.02 -30.40
N SER A 345 3.96 4.37 -30.96
CA SER A 345 2.63 4.33 -30.34
C SER A 345 2.42 3.19 -29.36
N GLU A 346 3.00 2.01 -29.58
CA GLU A 346 3.07 0.96 -28.55
C GLU A 346 3.85 1.43 -27.31
N GLY A 347 4.78 2.36 -27.49
CA GLY A 347 5.54 2.98 -26.41
C GLY A 347 4.68 3.80 -25.47
N GLY A 348 3.69 4.55 -25.98
CA GLY A 348 2.88 5.46 -25.17
C GLY A 348 1.93 4.75 -24.19
N LEU A 349 1.23 3.71 -24.65
CA LEU A 349 0.34 2.89 -23.81
C LEU A 349 1.14 2.06 -22.78
N ARG A 350 2.23 1.42 -23.22
CA ARG A 350 3.11 0.64 -22.34
C ARG A 350 3.78 1.53 -21.29
N GLN A 351 4.22 2.73 -21.68
CA GLN A 351 4.73 3.74 -20.76
C GLN A 351 3.65 4.20 -19.79
N SER A 352 2.42 4.43 -20.24
CA SER A 352 1.30 4.83 -19.37
C SER A 352 0.96 3.76 -18.34
N LEU A 353 0.97 2.48 -18.73
CA LEU A 353 0.78 1.34 -17.81
C LEU A 353 1.93 1.17 -16.82
N SER A 354 3.17 1.39 -17.25
CA SER A 354 4.33 1.41 -16.34
C SER A 354 4.19 2.54 -15.32
N LEU A 355 3.85 3.75 -15.78
CA LEU A 355 3.66 4.93 -14.91
C LEU A 355 2.45 4.77 -13.99
N LEU A 356 1.41 4.04 -14.41
CA LEU A 356 0.30 3.64 -13.53
C LEU A 356 0.80 2.75 -12.39
N GLY A 357 1.65 1.76 -12.68
CA GLY A 357 2.26 0.90 -11.66
C GLY A 357 3.19 1.63 -10.69
N ASP A 358 3.78 2.75 -11.14
CA ASP A 358 4.59 3.65 -10.32
C ASP A 358 3.77 4.75 -9.61
N ASP A 359 2.43 4.68 -9.66
CA ASP A 359 1.49 5.69 -9.13
C ASP A 359 1.68 7.12 -9.69
N ARG A 360 2.37 7.25 -10.84
CA ARG A 360 2.62 8.52 -11.53
C ARG A 360 1.50 8.87 -12.50
N PHE A 361 0.27 8.97 -12.00
CA PHE A 361 -0.93 9.10 -12.83
C PHE A 361 -0.94 10.33 -13.76
N ALA A 362 -0.37 11.45 -13.31
CA ALA A 362 -0.28 12.67 -14.13
C ALA A 362 0.66 12.49 -15.33
N ASP A 363 1.80 11.83 -15.09
CA ASP A 363 2.75 11.52 -16.14
C ASP A 363 2.21 10.44 -17.07
N ALA A 364 1.45 9.46 -16.54
CA ALA A 364 0.76 8.46 -17.33
C ALA A 364 -0.26 9.12 -18.28
N LEU A 365 -1.12 10.01 -17.79
CA LEU A 365 -2.05 10.76 -18.65
C LEU A 365 -1.32 11.66 -19.66
N GLN A 366 -0.19 12.25 -19.27
CA GLN A 366 0.63 13.02 -20.20
C GLN A 366 1.22 12.13 -21.30
N ALA A 367 1.68 10.92 -20.97
CA ALA A 367 2.16 9.95 -21.95
C ALA A 367 1.06 9.56 -22.96
N MET A 368 -0.20 9.47 -22.49
CA MET A 368 -1.36 9.22 -23.36
C MET A 368 -1.66 10.37 -24.34
N HIS A 369 -1.22 11.61 -24.06
CA HIS A 369 -1.34 12.70 -25.05
C HIS A 369 -0.47 12.47 -26.29
N GLY A 370 0.59 11.64 -26.18
CA GLY A 370 1.45 11.27 -27.30
C GLY A 370 0.82 10.27 -28.27
N LEU A 371 -0.30 9.64 -27.91
CA LEU A 371 -1.04 8.70 -28.77
C LEU A 371 -1.70 9.41 -29.95
N SER A 372 -1.91 8.71 -31.05
CA SER A 372 -2.70 9.24 -32.18
C SER A 372 -4.19 9.38 -31.79
N PRO A 373 -4.99 10.18 -32.51
CA PRO A 373 -6.42 10.29 -32.25
C PRO A 373 -7.18 8.96 -32.30
N SER A 374 -6.81 8.05 -33.21
CA SER A 374 -7.38 6.71 -33.31
C SER A 374 -7.03 5.84 -32.11
N GLU A 375 -5.78 5.91 -31.63
CA GLU A 375 -5.33 5.14 -30.45
C GLU A 375 -5.95 5.65 -29.16
N ARG A 376 -6.16 6.97 -29.02
CA ARG A 376 -6.88 7.52 -27.87
C ARG A 376 -8.36 7.14 -27.82
N ALA A 377 -8.94 6.82 -28.97
CA ALA A 377 -10.33 6.39 -29.08
C ALA A 377 -10.49 4.89 -28.88
N ASP A 378 -9.39 4.12 -28.81
CA ASP A 378 -9.42 2.68 -28.57
C ASP A 378 -10.04 2.36 -27.19
N PRO A 379 -10.93 1.35 -27.07
CA PRO A 379 -11.57 0.99 -25.81
C PRO A 379 -10.61 0.72 -24.65
N ALA A 380 -9.46 0.06 -24.90
CA ALA A 380 -8.48 -0.23 -23.85
C ALA A 380 -7.76 1.05 -23.39
N ALA A 381 -7.47 1.97 -24.32
CA ALA A 381 -6.92 3.28 -24.00
C ALA A 381 -7.94 4.15 -23.23
N LEU A 382 -9.22 4.12 -23.60
CA LEU A 382 -10.27 4.82 -22.88
C LEU A 382 -10.44 4.28 -21.45
N LEU A 383 -10.40 2.95 -21.29
CA LEU A 383 -10.47 2.30 -19.97
C LEU A 383 -9.29 2.67 -19.08
N LEU A 384 -8.07 2.63 -19.62
CA LEU A 384 -6.85 3.05 -18.91
C LEU A 384 -6.94 4.54 -18.52
N ARG A 385 -7.38 5.40 -19.44
CA ARG A 385 -7.54 6.83 -19.16
C ARG A 385 -8.59 7.07 -18.07
N ALA A 386 -9.73 6.39 -18.13
CA ALA A 386 -10.77 6.49 -17.12
C ALA A 386 -10.27 6.04 -15.74
N ALA A 387 -9.52 4.94 -15.68
CA ALA A 387 -8.89 4.46 -14.44
C ALA A 387 -7.92 5.51 -13.89
N LEU A 388 -7.03 6.06 -14.72
CA LEU A 388 -6.08 7.11 -14.33
C LEU A 388 -6.76 8.37 -13.78
N LEU A 389 -7.82 8.84 -14.45
CA LEU A 389 -8.60 10.00 -14.01
C LEU A 389 -9.33 9.73 -12.67
N THR A 390 -9.84 8.51 -12.50
CA THR A 390 -10.48 8.06 -11.25
C THR A 390 -9.46 8.04 -10.10
N HIS A 391 -8.24 7.54 -10.35
CA HIS A 391 -7.14 7.56 -9.38
C HIS A 391 -6.70 8.98 -9.02
N GLN A 392 -6.59 9.88 -9.99
CA GLN A 392 -6.32 11.30 -9.75
C GLN A 392 -7.44 12.05 -9.02
N GLY A 393 -8.66 11.51 -9.03
CA GLY A 393 -9.83 12.15 -8.47
C GLY A 393 -10.47 13.22 -9.36
N ASP A 394 -10.15 13.23 -10.65
CA ASP A 394 -10.89 14.03 -11.64
C ASP A 394 -12.19 13.29 -12.03
N VAL A 395 -13.14 13.27 -11.10
CA VAL A 395 -14.37 12.48 -11.19
C VAL A 395 -15.23 12.90 -12.38
N ALA A 396 -15.26 14.20 -12.71
CA ALA A 396 -16.06 14.70 -13.82
C ALA A 396 -15.56 14.20 -15.17
N GLU A 397 -14.24 14.27 -15.38
CA GLU A 397 -13.65 13.82 -16.62
C GLU A 397 -13.61 12.28 -16.70
N ALA A 398 -13.40 11.58 -15.58
CA ALA A 398 -13.46 10.11 -15.52
C ALA A 398 -14.82 9.58 -16.00
N GLU A 399 -15.92 10.12 -15.50
CA GLU A 399 -17.27 9.72 -15.93
C GLU A 399 -17.50 9.99 -17.41
N ARG A 400 -17.04 11.14 -17.91
CA ARG A 400 -17.17 11.48 -19.33
C ARG A 400 -16.46 10.45 -20.21
N VAL A 401 -15.27 10.01 -19.80
CA VAL A 401 -14.51 8.97 -20.51
C VAL A 401 -15.17 7.59 -20.37
N CYS A 402 -15.69 7.24 -19.19
CA CYS A 402 -16.45 6.00 -19.01
C CYS A 402 -17.71 5.95 -19.90
N HIS A 403 -18.46 7.04 -20.00
CA HIS A 403 -19.62 7.10 -20.90
C HIS A 403 -19.23 7.02 -22.37
N GLU A 404 -18.10 7.63 -22.76
CA GLU A 404 -17.57 7.47 -24.12
C GLU A 404 -17.22 6.01 -24.40
N LEU A 405 -16.53 5.34 -23.48
CA LEU A 405 -16.22 3.91 -23.58
C LEU A 405 -17.50 3.07 -23.70
N LEU A 406 -18.50 3.32 -22.86
CA LEU A 406 -19.77 2.58 -22.88
C LEU A 406 -20.62 2.83 -24.14
N ARG A 407 -20.36 3.91 -24.90
CA ARG A 407 -20.98 4.09 -26.22
C ARG A 407 -20.37 3.18 -27.28
N GLN A 408 -19.14 2.72 -27.07
CA GLN A 408 -18.40 1.84 -27.98
C GLN A 408 -18.49 0.37 -27.55
N ASP A 409 -18.47 0.13 -26.24
CA ASP A 409 -18.53 -1.18 -25.59
C ASP A 409 -19.45 -1.08 -24.37
N ASP A 410 -20.74 -1.29 -24.58
CA ASP A 410 -21.78 -1.19 -23.55
C ASP A 410 -21.71 -2.32 -22.51
N LEU A 411 -20.94 -3.38 -22.77
CA LEU A 411 -20.73 -4.53 -21.89
C LEU A 411 -19.43 -4.42 -21.07
N ASN A 412 -18.81 -3.24 -21.02
CA ASN A 412 -17.54 -3.06 -20.32
C ASN A 412 -17.70 -3.02 -18.79
N ALA A 413 -17.47 -4.15 -18.13
CA ALA A 413 -17.57 -4.26 -16.66
C ALA A 413 -16.63 -3.29 -15.92
N GLY A 414 -15.43 -3.02 -16.47
CA GLY A 414 -14.46 -2.08 -15.90
C GLY A 414 -14.97 -0.64 -15.89
N ALA A 415 -15.60 -0.20 -16.97
CA ALA A 415 -16.22 1.13 -17.05
C ALA A 415 -17.35 1.31 -16.03
N HIS A 416 -18.20 0.29 -15.87
CA HIS A 416 -19.24 0.30 -14.85
C HIS A 416 -18.66 0.38 -13.43
N TYR A 417 -17.61 -0.38 -13.11
CA TYR A 417 -16.94 -0.28 -11.81
C TYR A 417 -16.35 1.12 -11.56
N LEU A 418 -15.69 1.73 -12.55
CA LEU A 418 -15.15 3.09 -12.42
C LEU A 418 -16.26 4.14 -12.23
N LEU A 419 -17.40 3.99 -12.90
CA LEU A 419 -18.57 4.83 -12.65
C LEU A 419 -19.10 4.66 -11.21
N ALA A 420 -19.10 3.44 -10.67
CA ALA A 420 -19.48 3.20 -9.28
C ALA A 420 -18.60 4.00 -8.31
N LEU A 421 -17.29 3.99 -8.49
CA LEU A 421 -16.33 4.78 -7.69
C LEU A 421 -16.56 6.30 -7.86
N CYS A 422 -16.87 6.75 -9.07
CA CYS A 422 -17.15 8.16 -9.34
C CYS A 422 -18.42 8.63 -8.62
N HIS A 423 -19.49 7.85 -8.69
CA HIS A 423 -20.76 8.14 -8.02
C HIS A 423 -20.63 8.05 -6.49
N GLU A 424 -19.84 7.12 -5.96
CA GLU A 424 -19.54 7.04 -4.52
C GLU A 424 -18.89 8.34 -4.03
N ARG A 425 -17.87 8.85 -4.75
CA ARG A 425 -17.17 10.11 -4.40
C ARG A 425 -18.09 11.33 -4.42
N ARG A 426 -19.19 11.28 -5.19
CA ARG A 426 -20.23 12.32 -5.23
C ARG A 426 -21.33 12.12 -4.19
N GLY A 427 -21.26 11.08 -3.37
CA GLY A 427 -22.28 10.74 -2.38
C GLY A 427 -23.53 10.06 -2.95
N GLN A 428 -23.50 9.66 -4.23
CA GLN A 428 -24.62 9.03 -4.93
C GLN A 428 -24.59 7.50 -4.72
N MET A 429 -24.82 7.07 -3.49
CA MET A 429 -24.61 5.69 -3.06
C MET A 429 -25.51 4.67 -3.78
N SER A 430 -26.74 5.03 -4.12
CA SER A 430 -27.65 4.13 -4.84
C SER A 430 -27.17 3.87 -6.27
N THR A 431 -26.81 4.94 -6.99
CA THR A 431 -26.28 4.86 -8.35
C THR A 431 -24.93 4.13 -8.39
N ALA A 432 -24.07 4.34 -7.39
CA ALA A 432 -22.83 3.59 -7.26
C ALA A 432 -23.08 2.08 -7.16
N ALA A 433 -24.02 1.67 -6.31
CA ALA A 433 -24.38 0.25 -6.14
C ALA A 433 -25.01 -0.36 -7.42
N GLU A 434 -25.82 0.39 -8.17
CA GLU A 434 -26.37 -0.05 -9.46
C GLU A 434 -25.25 -0.34 -10.48
N HIS A 435 -24.24 0.54 -10.53
CA HIS A 435 -23.08 0.34 -11.39
C HIS A 435 -22.21 -0.84 -10.97
N ASP A 436 -21.95 -1.04 -9.68
CA ASP A 436 -21.24 -2.24 -9.21
C ASP A 436 -22.00 -3.52 -9.53
N LEU A 437 -23.32 -3.56 -9.30
CA LEU A 437 -24.16 -4.72 -9.63
C LEU A 437 -24.13 -5.01 -11.14
N THR A 438 -24.11 -3.97 -11.96
CA THR A 438 -23.96 -4.12 -13.41
C THR A 438 -22.58 -4.69 -13.77
N ALA A 439 -21.51 -4.23 -13.13
CA ALA A 439 -20.17 -4.77 -13.33
C ALA A 439 -20.08 -6.26 -12.93
N VAL A 440 -20.69 -6.64 -11.80
CA VAL A 440 -20.79 -8.05 -11.36
C VAL A 440 -21.58 -8.90 -12.35
N TYR A 441 -22.68 -8.36 -12.89
CA TYR A 441 -23.51 -9.07 -13.86
C TYR A 441 -22.77 -9.33 -15.17
N LEU A 442 -22.02 -8.33 -15.66
CA LEU A 442 -21.25 -8.42 -16.89
C LEU A 442 -20.00 -9.30 -16.74
N ASP A 443 -19.34 -9.25 -15.60
CA ASP A 443 -18.19 -10.09 -15.28
C ASP A 443 -18.25 -10.62 -13.83
N PRO A 444 -18.82 -11.82 -13.61
CA PRO A 444 -18.89 -12.45 -12.30
C PRO A 444 -17.54 -12.84 -11.69
N SER A 445 -16.45 -12.81 -12.46
CA SER A 445 -15.10 -13.06 -11.96
C SER A 445 -14.44 -11.83 -11.35
N PHE A 446 -15.02 -10.65 -11.56
CA PHE A 446 -14.44 -9.38 -11.16
C PHE A 446 -14.64 -9.10 -9.67
N ALA A 447 -13.56 -9.22 -8.90
CA ALA A 447 -13.59 -9.14 -7.44
C ALA A 447 -13.84 -7.72 -6.90
N MET A 448 -13.43 -6.68 -7.64
CA MET A 448 -13.44 -5.30 -7.14
C MET A 448 -14.85 -4.73 -6.90
N PRO A 449 -15.84 -4.95 -7.80
CA PRO A 449 -17.23 -4.61 -7.52
C PRO A 449 -17.80 -5.29 -6.26
N HIS A 450 -17.51 -6.59 -6.06
CA HIS A 450 -17.93 -7.30 -4.84
C HIS A 450 -17.30 -6.72 -3.58
N LEU A 451 -16.01 -6.37 -3.63
CA LEU A 451 -15.33 -5.70 -2.52
C LEU A 451 -16.01 -4.35 -2.22
N HIS A 452 -16.28 -3.55 -3.25
CA HIS A 452 -16.87 -2.23 -3.10
C HIS A 452 -18.31 -2.31 -2.54
N LEU A 453 -19.17 -3.18 -3.09
CA LEU A 453 -20.50 -3.47 -2.57
C LEU A 453 -20.47 -3.93 -1.12
N GLY A 454 -19.53 -4.80 -0.75
CA GLY A 454 -19.34 -5.28 0.61
C GLY A 454 -18.99 -4.16 1.60
N LEU A 455 -18.07 -3.27 1.22
CA LEU A 455 -17.70 -2.10 2.02
C LEU A 455 -18.85 -1.07 2.12
N MET A 456 -19.63 -0.89 1.06
CA MET A 456 -20.83 -0.04 1.06
C MET A 456 -21.94 -0.61 1.94
N ALA A 457 -22.19 -1.92 1.89
CA ALA A 457 -23.16 -2.61 2.74
C ALA A 457 -22.77 -2.49 4.21
N ARG A 458 -21.47 -2.63 4.53
CA ARG A 458 -20.95 -2.42 5.89
C ARG A 458 -21.22 -1.00 6.39
N ARG A 459 -20.96 0.03 5.58
CA ARG A 459 -21.26 1.44 5.93
C ARG A 459 -22.75 1.69 6.20
N ARG A 460 -23.62 0.97 5.51
CA ARG A 460 -25.08 0.97 5.72
C ARG A 460 -25.54 0.08 6.88
N ARG A 461 -24.61 -0.56 7.61
CA ARG A 461 -24.87 -1.54 8.68
C ARG A 461 -25.66 -2.77 8.22
N ASP A 462 -25.61 -3.10 6.92
CA ASP A 462 -26.12 -4.35 6.39
C ASP A 462 -25.05 -5.44 6.53
N ALA A 463 -25.03 -6.10 7.69
CA ALA A 463 -24.03 -7.11 8.01
C ALA A 463 -24.17 -8.38 7.14
N ALA A 464 -25.40 -8.73 6.74
CA ALA A 464 -25.67 -9.91 5.92
C ALA A 464 -25.16 -9.68 4.49
N GLY A 465 -25.51 -8.55 3.87
CA GLY A 465 -25.03 -8.15 2.55
C GLY A 465 -23.52 -7.96 2.53
N ALA A 466 -22.95 -7.27 3.53
CA ALA A 466 -21.51 -7.08 3.63
C ALA A 466 -20.77 -8.42 3.69
N ARG A 467 -21.27 -9.37 4.49
CA ARG A 467 -20.63 -10.69 4.62
C ARG A 467 -20.70 -11.49 3.32
N ALA A 468 -21.82 -11.44 2.62
CA ALA A 468 -21.98 -12.15 1.35
C ALA A 468 -21.00 -11.63 0.30
N GLU A 469 -20.99 -10.32 0.07
CA GLU A 469 -20.17 -9.69 -0.95
C GLU A 469 -18.67 -9.77 -0.65
N LEU A 470 -18.26 -9.55 0.60
CA LEU A 470 -16.84 -9.67 0.99
C LEU A 470 -16.32 -11.10 0.93
N THR A 471 -17.18 -12.11 1.12
CA THR A 471 -16.78 -13.52 0.97
C THR A 471 -16.53 -13.85 -0.50
N LEU A 472 -17.40 -13.37 -1.39
CA LEU A 472 -17.23 -13.50 -2.83
C LEU A 472 -15.96 -12.79 -3.29
N ALA A 473 -15.79 -11.53 -2.91
CA ALA A 473 -14.59 -10.74 -3.19
C ALA A 473 -13.31 -11.47 -2.75
N LEU A 474 -13.28 -12.02 -1.53
CA LEU A 474 -12.14 -12.78 -1.03
C LEU A 474 -11.81 -13.98 -1.92
N SER A 475 -12.82 -14.74 -2.34
CA SER A 475 -12.63 -15.92 -3.19
C SER A 475 -12.13 -15.58 -4.59
N LEU A 476 -12.60 -14.46 -5.15
CA LEU A 476 -12.25 -14.00 -6.48
C LEU A 476 -10.85 -13.36 -6.50
N LEU A 477 -10.49 -12.59 -5.47
CA LEU A 477 -9.18 -11.94 -5.35
C LEU A 477 -8.01 -12.92 -5.39
N GLU A 478 -8.18 -14.15 -4.91
CA GLU A 478 -7.12 -15.17 -4.99
C GLU A 478 -6.77 -15.55 -6.45
N ARG A 479 -7.72 -15.39 -7.36
CA ARG A 479 -7.63 -15.76 -8.78
C ARG A 479 -7.61 -14.56 -9.73
N GLU A 480 -7.79 -13.34 -9.22
CA GLU A 480 -7.89 -12.11 -10.01
C GLU A 480 -6.58 -11.81 -10.77
N GLU A 481 -6.70 -11.43 -12.04
CA GLU A 481 -5.53 -11.13 -12.89
C GLU A 481 -4.76 -9.89 -12.43
N ALA A 482 -3.42 -9.95 -12.53
CA ALA A 482 -2.54 -8.86 -12.11
C ALA A 482 -2.82 -7.54 -12.86
N ALA A 483 -3.13 -7.61 -14.16
CA ALA A 483 -3.46 -6.43 -14.97
C ALA A 483 -4.74 -5.73 -14.51
N ARG A 484 -5.73 -6.50 -14.04
CA ARG A 484 -6.98 -5.96 -13.52
C ARG A 484 -6.80 -5.34 -12.14
N LEU A 485 -5.97 -5.94 -11.30
CA LEU A 485 -5.57 -5.34 -10.02
C LEU A 485 -4.75 -4.06 -10.21
N LEU A 486 -3.89 -3.99 -11.22
CA LEU A 486 -3.17 -2.77 -11.57
C LEU A 486 -4.12 -1.62 -11.94
N LEU A 487 -5.17 -1.91 -12.73
CA LEU A 487 -6.12 -0.89 -13.18
C LEU A 487 -7.13 -0.48 -12.09
N PHE A 488 -7.70 -1.46 -11.39
CA PHE A 488 -8.87 -1.25 -10.55
C PHE A 488 -8.61 -1.44 -9.06
N GLY A 489 -7.48 -2.04 -8.70
CA GLY A 489 -7.10 -2.33 -7.33
C GLY A 489 -6.68 -1.09 -6.53
N GLY A 490 -6.72 0.12 -7.11
CA GLY A 490 -6.42 1.36 -6.37
C GLY A 490 -4.99 1.43 -5.83
N GLY A 491 -4.02 0.81 -6.53
CA GLY A 491 -2.64 0.68 -6.08
C GLY A 491 -2.41 -0.38 -5.00
N PHE A 492 -3.47 -1.08 -4.55
CA PHE A 492 -3.33 -2.16 -3.58
C PHE A 492 -2.89 -3.46 -4.24
N SER A 493 -1.93 -4.15 -3.62
CA SER A 493 -1.57 -5.50 -4.01
C SER A 493 -2.71 -6.49 -3.73
N ARG A 494 -2.71 -7.63 -4.43
CA ARG A 494 -3.64 -8.73 -4.17
C ARG A 494 -3.68 -9.10 -2.68
N GLY A 495 -2.51 -9.22 -2.06
CA GLY A 495 -2.38 -9.55 -0.64
C GLY A 495 -3.05 -8.52 0.27
N ALA A 496 -2.93 -7.23 -0.05
CA ALA A 496 -3.57 -6.15 0.70
C ALA A 496 -5.10 -6.21 0.60
N LEU A 497 -5.63 -6.42 -0.60
CA LEU A 497 -7.08 -6.55 -0.85
C LEU A 497 -7.67 -7.81 -0.19
N VAL A 498 -6.95 -8.93 -0.23
CA VAL A 498 -7.31 -10.16 0.48
C VAL A 498 -7.35 -9.94 2.00
N SER A 499 -6.36 -9.22 2.52
CA SER A 499 -6.27 -8.91 3.96
C SER A 499 -7.40 -7.98 4.40
N LEU A 500 -7.75 -6.99 3.56
CA LEU A 500 -8.91 -6.12 3.76
C LEU A 500 -10.21 -6.94 3.85
N CYS A 501 -10.47 -7.82 2.88
CA CYS A 501 -11.66 -8.68 2.90
C CYS A 501 -11.73 -9.54 4.16
N ARG A 502 -10.61 -10.17 4.55
CA ARG A 502 -10.54 -11.02 5.75
C ARG A 502 -10.79 -10.23 7.02
N SER A 503 -10.23 -9.03 7.12
CA SER A 503 -10.45 -8.12 8.26
C SER A 503 -11.92 -7.73 8.38
N GLU A 504 -12.53 -7.30 7.28
CA GLU A 504 -13.93 -6.88 7.28
C GLU A 504 -14.90 -8.03 7.58
N LEU A 505 -14.65 -9.22 7.01
CA LEU A 505 -15.41 -10.43 7.34
C LEU A 505 -15.26 -10.84 8.81
N HIS A 506 -14.10 -10.62 9.41
CA HIS A 506 -13.89 -10.90 10.83
C HIS A 506 -14.70 -9.92 11.71
N ASN A 507 -14.69 -8.64 11.38
CA ASN A 507 -15.43 -7.61 12.12
C ASN A 507 -16.95 -7.86 12.10
N LEU A 508 -17.47 -8.42 11.01
CA LEU A 508 -18.88 -8.80 10.90
C LEU A 508 -19.29 -9.99 11.79
N ARG A 509 -18.32 -10.77 12.30
CA ARG A 509 -18.60 -11.88 13.26
C ARG A 509 -18.79 -11.40 14.70
N GLY A 510 -18.41 -10.15 15.01
CA GLY A 510 -18.51 -9.55 16.33
C GLY A 510 -19.71 -8.60 16.52
N SER A 511 -20.58 -8.46 15.53
CA SER A 511 -21.81 -7.67 15.65
C SER A 511 -22.98 -8.57 16.03
N PRO A 512 -23.78 -8.21 17.07
CA PRO A 512 -24.91 -9.02 17.55
C PRO A 512 -26.00 -9.23 16.51
#